data_AF-A0A0Q7VN48-F1
#
_entry.id   AF-A0A0Q7VN48-F1
#
_cell.length_a   1.000
_cell.length_b   1.000
_cell.length_c   1.000
_cell.angle_alpha   90.00
_cell.angle_beta   90.00
_cell.angle_gamma   90.00
#
_symmetry.space_group_name_H-M   'P 1'
#
loop_
_entity.id
_entity.type
_entity.pdbx_description
1 polymer ?
#
loop_
_entity_poly.entity_id
_entity_poly.type
_entity_poly.pdbx_seq_one_letter_code
_entity_poly.pdbx_strand_id
1 'polypeptide(L)'
;MNAQQALAFVEQHGVVLASARGKAPTLTEAIIGAPIKGSWWGHPEGKRIFAVLSEVQENDDILVCRLVAGKLTLVHRRLWPAVAALAGELPAGAVARVRQVHTATGKHVNEEIPFPQWLPPDAAKAAAGLDPDRARAALGL
;
A
#
# COMPACT_ATOMS: atom_id res chain seq x y z
N MET A 1 -8.35 -2.65 16.27
CA MET A 1 -8.57 -2.02 14.96
C MET A 1 -9.35 -2.98 14.06
N ASN A 2 -10.45 -2.53 13.45
CA ASN A 2 -11.17 -3.24 12.36
C ASN A 2 -10.76 -2.68 10.99
N ALA A 3 -11.34 -3.18 9.89
CA ALA A 3 -11.02 -2.75 8.52
C ALA A 3 -11.30 -1.27 8.26
N GLN A 4 -12.43 -0.73 8.73
CA GLN A 4 -12.75 0.69 8.57
C GLN A 4 -11.72 1.59 9.27
N GLN A 5 -11.33 1.23 10.50
CA GLN A 5 -10.29 1.95 11.24
C GLN A 5 -8.92 1.82 10.57
N ALA A 6 -8.64 0.67 9.95
CA ALA A 6 -7.41 0.46 9.18
C ALA A 6 -7.36 1.29 7.89
N LEU A 7 -8.49 1.43 7.18
CA LEU A 7 -8.59 2.31 6.02
C LEU A 7 -8.37 3.78 6.41
N ALA A 8 -9.02 4.23 7.49
CA ALA A 8 -8.81 5.58 8.03
C ALA A 8 -7.34 5.81 8.44
N PHE A 9 -6.68 4.80 8.99
CA PHE A 9 -5.25 4.85 9.30
C PHE A 9 -4.40 5.03 8.03
N VAL A 10 -4.70 4.30 6.96
CA VAL A 10 -3.98 4.45 5.67
C VAL A 10 -4.28 5.82 5.03
N GLU A 11 -5.51 6.32 5.12
CA GLU A 11 -5.87 7.67 4.65
C GLU A 11 -5.07 8.76 5.38
N GLN A 12 -5.05 8.69 6.72
CA GLN A 12 -4.35 9.63 7.58
C GLN A 12 -2.86 9.68 7.25
N HIS A 13 -2.20 8.53 7.15
CA HIS A 13 -0.76 8.45 6.93
C HIS A 13 -0.36 8.56 5.45
N GLY A 14 -1.25 8.20 4.53
CA GLY A 14 -1.02 8.22 3.09
C GLY A 14 -0.17 7.06 2.58
N VAL A 15 1.02 6.86 3.16
CA VAL A 15 1.95 5.76 2.84
C VAL A 15 2.16 4.90 4.09
N VAL A 16 1.81 3.62 3.99
CA VAL A 16 1.86 2.67 5.12
C VAL A 16 2.50 1.36 4.66
N LEU A 17 3.43 0.82 5.44
CA LEU A 17 3.97 -0.52 5.20
C LEU A 17 2.94 -1.57 5.65
N ALA A 18 2.74 -2.63 4.87
CA ALA A 18 1.82 -3.69 5.27
C ALA A 18 2.29 -4.37 6.56
N SER A 19 3.54 -4.85 6.58
CA SER A 19 4.13 -5.60 7.70
C SER A 19 5.62 -5.36 7.95
N ALA A 20 6.31 -4.66 7.05
CA ALA A 20 7.73 -4.33 7.21
C ALA A 20 7.90 -3.14 8.17
N ARG A 21 9.10 -3.00 8.75
CA ARG A 21 9.50 -1.81 9.52
C ARG A 21 10.27 -0.83 8.62
N GLY A 22 10.11 0.46 8.87
CA GLY A 22 10.78 1.53 8.12
C GLY A 22 10.38 2.91 8.62
N LYS A 23 10.62 3.93 7.79
CA LYS A 23 10.23 5.32 8.09
C LYS A 23 8.71 5.53 8.08
N ALA A 24 7.99 4.73 7.28
CA ALA A 24 6.53 4.73 7.23
C ALA A 24 5.95 3.83 8.34
N PRO A 25 4.77 4.15 8.87
CA PRO A 25 4.09 3.31 9.85
C PRO A 25 3.72 1.95 9.28
N THR A 26 3.52 0.96 10.15
CA THR A 26 3.24 -0.44 9.78
C THR A 26 1.83 -0.85 10.18
N LEU A 27 1.01 -1.29 9.22
CA LEU A 27 -0.40 -1.60 9.47
C LEU A 27 -0.58 -2.80 10.41
N THR A 28 0.17 -3.89 10.25
CA THR A 28 0.03 -5.04 11.16
C THR A 28 0.31 -4.68 12.62
N GLU A 29 1.29 -3.79 12.88
CA GLU A 29 1.58 -3.32 14.23
C GLU A 29 0.49 -2.36 14.74
N ALA A 30 -0.04 -1.49 13.88
CA ALA A 30 -1.17 -0.61 14.22
C ALA A 30 -2.46 -1.39 14.53
N ILE A 31 -2.70 -2.51 13.84
CA ILE A 31 -3.82 -3.41 14.12
C ILE A 31 -3.75 -3.96 15.55
N ILE A 32 -2.54 -4.32 15.99
CA ILE A 32 -2.27 -4.83 17.35
C ILE A 32 -2.19 -3.69 18.37
N GLY A 33 -1.77 -2.50 17.96
CA GLY A 33 -1.46 -1.38 18.86
C GLY A 33 -0.09 -1.51 19.55
N ALA A 34 0.76 -2.44 19.10
CA ALA A 34 2.09 -2.68 19.64
C ALA A 34 3.04 -3.27 18.57
N PRO A 35 4.37 -3.13 18.72
CA PRO A 35 5.33 -3.75 17.83
C PRO A 35 5.23 -5.28 17.82
N ILE A 36 5.40 -5.89 16.64
CA ILE A 36 5.38 -7.35 16.50
C ILE A 36 6.82 -7.88 16.45
N LYS A 37 7.13 -8.84 17.34
CA LYS A 37 8.39 -9.60 17.29
C LYS A 37 8.22 -10.82 16.39
N GLY A 38 9.11 -10.97 15.41
CA GLY A 38 9.06 -12.09 14.45
C GLY A 38 7.97 -11.91 13.38
N SER A 39 7.49 -13.03 12.84
CA SER A 39 6.44 -13.02 11.81
C SER A 39 5.06 -12.83 12.44
N TRP A 40 4.27 -11.87 11.92
CA TRP A 40 2.88 -11.67 12.35
C TRP A 40 2.00 -12.91 12.12
N TRP A 41 2.39 -13.81 11.20
CA TRP A 41 1.69 -15.04 10.90
C TRP A 41 1.63 -16.01 12.10
N GLY A 42 2.64 -15.97 12.97
CA GLY A 42 2.68 -16.76 14.21
C GLY A 42 2.11 -16.03 15.43
N HIS A 43 1.62 -14.81 15.27
CA HIS A 43 1.08 -14.02 16.37
C HIS A 43 -0.28 -14.59 16.82
N PRO A 44 -0.64 -14.56 18.12
CA PRO A 44 -1.96 -15.03 18.59
C PRO A 44 -3.15 -14.37 17.89
N GLU A 45 -2.98 -13.12 17.48
CA GLU A 45 -3.97 -12.32 16.73
C GLU A 45 -3.81 -12.42 15.20
N GLY A 46 -3.02 -13.38 14.69
CA GLY A 46 -2.70 -13.50 13.26
C GLY A 46 -3.94 -13.60 12.36
N LYS A 47 -5.01 -14.26 12.82
CA LYS A 47 -6.29 -14.32 12.10
C LYS A 47 -6.95 -12.94 11.95
N ARG A 48 -6.91 -12.12 13.00
CA ARG A 48 -7.44 -10.75 12.98
C ARG A 48 -6.59 -9.85 12.07
N ILE A 49 -5.27 -9.99 12.14
CA ILE A 49 -4.35 -9.27 11.25
C ILE A 49 -4.66 -9.62 9.80
N PHE A 50 -4.77 -10.91 9.48
CA PHE A 50 -5.08 -11.37 8.12
C PHE A 50 -6.41 -10.79 7.63
N ALA A 51 -7.49 -10.94 8.38
CA ALA A 51 -8.81 -10.44 7.98
C ALA A 51 -8.79 -8.93 7.67
N VAL A 52 -8.27 -8.13 8.58
CA VAL A 52 -8.22 -6.67 8.43
C VAL A 52 -7.28 -6.26 7.28
N LEU A 53 -6.11 -6.87 7.17
CA LEU A 53 -5.14 -6.55 6.13
C LEU A 53 -5.67 -6.92 4.74
N SER A 54 -6.35 -8.05 4.61
CA SER A 54 -6.98 -8.49 3.34
C SER A 54 -8.06 -7.51 2.90
N GLU A 55 -8.95 -7.08 3.79
CA GLU A 55 -9.98 -6.09 3.46
C GLU A 55 -9.38 -4.74 2.99
N VAL A 56 -8.28 -4.31 3.60
CA VAL A 56 -7.58 -3.08 3.21
C VAL A 56 -6.89 -3.23 1.84
N GLN A 57 -6.31 -4.38 1.55
CA GLN A 57 -5.62 -4.64 0.28
C GLN A 57 -6.58 -4.76 -0.91
N GLU A 58 -7.81 -5.26 -0.68
CA GLU A 58 -8.84 -5.36 -1.73
C GLU A 58 -9.67 -4.07 -1.89
N ASN A 59 -9.42 -3.03 -1.08
CA ASN A 59 -10.12 -1.77 -1.20
C ASN A 59 -9.63 -0.97 -2.41
N ASP A 60 -10.56 -0.48 -3.23
CA ASP A 60 -10.25 0.23 -4.46
C ASP A 60 -9.46 1.53 -4.24
N ASP A 61 -9.62 2.19 -3.10
CA ASP A 61 -8.92 3.43 -2.73
C ASP A 61 -7.48 3.20 -2.28
N ILE A 62 -7.02 1.94 -2.25
CA ILE A 62 -5.67 1.56 -1.87
C ILE A 62 -4.91 1.07 -3.10
N LEU A 63 -3.74 1.67 -3.33
CA LEU A 63 -2.70 1.07 -4.17
C LEU A 63 -1.81 0.22 -3.27
N VAL A 64 -1.81 -1.08 -3.52
CA VAL A 64 -0.83 -2.00 -2.95
C VAL A 64 0.34 -2.10 -3.93
N CYS A 65 1.56 -1.74 -3.51
CA CYS A 65 2.74 -1.72 -4.37
C CYS A 65 4.04 -1.99 -3.59
N ARG A 66 5.21 -1.69 -4.17
CA ARG A 66 6.54 -1.89 -3.53
C ARG A 66 7.35 -0.60 -3.41
N LEU A 67 6.67 0.52 -3.20
CA LEU A 67 7.25 1.86 -3.21
C LEU A 67 8.38 2.05 -2.18
N VAL A 68 8.16 1.65 -0.93
CA VAL A 68 9.13 1.92 0.15
C VAL A 68 10.12 0.77 0.25
N ALA A 69 11.34 1.00 -0.27
CA ALA A 69 12.46 0.05 -0.19
C ALA A 69 12.10 -1.38 -0.67
N GLY A 70 11.22 -1.50 -1.67
CA GLY A 70 10.77 -2.79 -2.21
C GLY A 70 9.80 -3.55 -1.29
N LYS A 71 9.33 -2.95 -0.19
CA LYS A 71 8.41 -3.58 0.76
C LYS A 71 6.96 -3.37 0.35
N LEU A 72 6.10 -4.33 0.65
CA LEU A 72 4.65 -4.21 0.41
C LEU A 72 4.12 -2.96 1.11
N THR A 73 3.66 -2.00 0.32
CA THR A 73 3.27 -0.66 0.73
C THR A 73 1.82 -0.42 0.32
N LEU A 74 1.04 0.18 1.21
CA LEU A 74 -0.33 0.62 1.01
C LEU A 74 -0.29 2.14 0.81
N VAL A 75 -0.75 2.60 -0.35
CA VAL A 75 -0.78 4.03 -0.71
C VAL A 75 -2.22 4.45 -0.94
N HIS A 76 -2.69 5.39 -0.13
CA HIS A 76 -4.05 5.93 -0.24
C HIS A 76 -4.24 6.70 -1.57
N ARG A 77 -5.44 6.63 -2.16
CA ARG A 77 -5.76 7.25 -3.47
C ARG A 77 -5.40 8.72 -3.61
N ARG A 78 -5.44 9.48 -2.51
CA ARG A 78 -5.06 10.90 -2.49
C ARG A 78 -3.60 11.14 -2.92
N LEU A 79 -2.76 10.11 -2.86
CA LEU A 79 -1.34 10.16 -3.23
C LEU A 79 -1.03 9.49 -4.58
N TRP A 80 -2.01 8.89 -5.27
CA TRP A 80 -1.76 8.33 -6.60
C TRP A 80 -1.24 9.34 -7.62
N PRO A 81 -1.69 10.61 -7.62
CA PRO A 81 -1.08 11.63 -8.48
C PRO A 81 0.43 11.84 -8.20
N ALA A 82 0.85 11.75 -6.93
CA ALA A 82 2.25 11.86 -6.55
C ALA A 82 3.06 10.64 -7.01
N VAL A 83 2.50 9.44 -6.90
CA VAL A 83 3.11 8.22 -7.46
C VAL A 83 3.27 8.36 -8.98
N ALA A 84 2.23 8.83 -9.68
CA ALA A 84 2.23 8.97 -11.12
C ALA A 84 3.23 10.05 -11.60
N ALA A 85 3.32 11.18 -10.90
CA ALA A 85 4.27 12.25 -11.21
C ALA A 85 5.74 11.78 -11.12
N LEU A 86 6.03 10.85 -10.22
CA LEU A 86 7.38 10.29 -10.03
C LEU A 86 7.60 8.95 -10.73
N ALA A 87 6.60 8.39 -11.42
CA ALA A 87 6.67 7.04 -11.96
C ALA A 87 7.83 6.83 -12.95
N GLY A 88 8.26 7.88 -13.66
CA GLY A 88 9.42 7.84 -14.56
C GLY A 88 10.78 7.82 -13.85
N GLU A 89 10.83 8.20 -12.56
CA GLU A 89 12.06 8.23 -11.74
C GLU A 89 12.15 7.01 -10.80
N LEU A 90 11.04 6.29 -10.62
CA LEU A 90 10.94 5.14 -9.74
C LEU A 90 11.15 3.83 -10.51
N PRO A 91 11.68 2.77 -9.86
CA PRO A 91 11.71 1.44 -10.48
C PRO A 91 10.30 1.00 -10.87
N ALA A 92 10.11 0.43 -12.06
CA ALA A 92 8.79 0.03 -12.57
C ALA A 92 8.01 -0.88 -11.59
N GLY A 93 8.70 -1.84 -10.96
CA GLY A 93 8.09 -2.74 -9.96
C GLY A 93 7.72 -2.05 -8.63
N ALA A 94 8.26 -0.86 -8.34
CA ALA A 94 7.89 -0.09 -7.16
C ALA A 94 6.49 0.54 -7.29
N VAL A 95 6.07 0.84 -8.52
CA VAL A 95 4.79 1.50 -8.86
C VAL A 95 3.80 0.58 -9.57
N ALA A 96 4.13 -0.70 -9.74
CA ALA A 96 3.17 -1.72 -10.16
C ALA A 96 2.15 -1.99 -9.04
N ARG A 97 0.86 -2.08 -9.39
CA ARG A 97 -0.18 -2.51 -8.45
C ARG A 97 -0.04 -4.02 -8.26
N VAL A 98 0.08 -4.44 -7.01
CA VAL A 98 0.14 -5.84 -6.59
C VAL A 98 -1.24 -6.24 -6.07
N ARG A 99 -1.90 -7.18 -6.72
CA ARG A 99 -3.17 -7.76 -6.26
C ARG A 99 -2.96 -9.18 -5.77
N GLN A 100 -3.53 -9.51 -4.62
CA GLN A 100 -3.57 -10.90 -4.13
C GLN A 100 -4.76 -11.60 -4.80
N VAL A 101 -4.51 -12.61 -5.64
CA VAL A 101 -5.57 -13.42 -6.22
C VAL A 101 -5.63 -14.75 -5.47
N HIS A 102 -6.80 -15.05 -4.89
CA HIS A 102 -7.09 -16.37 -4.34
C HIS A 102 -7.31 -17.35 -5.50
N THR A 103 -6.42 -18.33 -5.65
CA THR A 103 -6.68 -19.44 -6.59
C THR A 103 -7.73 -20.38 -6.01
N ALA A 104 -8.41 -21.13 -6.88
CA ALA A 104 -9.36 -22.18 -6.49
C ALA A 104 -8.75 -23.26 -5.55
N THR A 105 -7.42 -23.32 -5.45
CA THR A 105 -6.67 -24.24 -4.59
C THR A 105 -6.23 -23.61 -3.26
N GLY A 106 -6.65 -22.38 -2.96
CA GLY A 106 -6.30 -21.66 -1.72
C GLY A 106 -4.87 -21.10 -1.70
N LYS A 107 -4.13 -21.17 -2.82
CA LYS A 107 -2.82 -20.53 -2.95
C LYS A 107 -3.02 -19.07 -3.32
N HIS A 108 -2.30 -18.18 -2.67
CA HIS A 108 -2.28 -16.77 -3.05
C HIS A 108 -1.23 -16.56 -4.13
N VAL A 109 -1.64 -16.01 -5.27
CA VAL A 109 -0.73 -15.59 -6.34
C VAL A 109 -0.79 -14.08 -6.45
N ASN A 110 0.38 -13.44 -6.52
CA ASN A 110 0.45 -12.02 -6.78
C ASN A 110 0.26 -11.80 -8.28
N GLU A 111 -0.77 -11.05 -8.63
CA GLU A 111 -0.88 -10.45 -9.96
C GLU A 111 -0.29 -9.03 -9.89
N GLU A 112 0.57 -8.70 -10.84
CA GLU A 112 1.15 -7.35 -10.94
C GLU A 112 0.58 -6.64 -12.17
N ILE A 113 -0.10 -5.51 -11.93
CA ILE A 113 -0.64 -4.64 -12.97
C ILE A 113 0.34 -3.46 -13.11
N PRO A 114 1.05 -3.31 -14.24
CA PRO A 114 2.08 -2.29 -14.39
C PRO A 114 1.47 -0.89 -14.50
N PHE A 115 2.22 0.13 -14.09
CA PHE A 115 1.89 1.52 -14.40
C PHE A 115 2.01 1.77 -15.93
N PRO A 116 1.13 2.59 -16.54
CA PRO A 116 0.01 3.33 -15.95
C PRO A 116 -1.33 2.57 -15.95
N GLN A 117 -1.37 1.26 -16.21
CA GLN A 117 -2.61 0.53 -16.51
C GLN A 117 -3.65 0.54 -15.37
N TRP A 118 -3.21 0.63 -14.11
CA TRP A 118 -4.11 0.68 -12.96
C TRP A 118 -4.58 2.10 -12.60
N LEU A 119 -3.98 3.15 -13.16
CA LEU A 119 -4.18 4.53 -12.71
C LEU A 119 -5.49 5.11 -13.28
N PRO A 120 -6.40 5.61 -12.44
CA PRO A 120 -7.61 6.27 -12.93
C PRO A 120 -7.32 7.60 -13.66
N PRO A 121 -8.15 7.98 -14.65
CA PRO A 121 -7.91 9.18 -15.48
C PRO A 121 -7.85 10.50 -14.70
N ASP A 122 -8.61 10.64 -13.62
CA ASP A 122 -8.60 11.82 -12.76
C ASP A 122 -7.28 11.95 -11.99
N ALA A 123 -6.75 10.84 -11.49
CA ALA A 123 -5.43 10.80 -10.86
C ALA A 123 -4.30 11.10 -11.87
N ALA A 124 -4.41 10.56 -13.09
CA ALA A 124 -3.48 10.86 -14.17
C ALA A 124 -3.48 12.35 -14.54
N LYS A 125 -4.66 12.96 -14.64
CA LYS A 125 -4.80 14.41 -14.91
C LYS A 125 -4.20 15.25 -13.78
N ALA A 126 -4.42 14.88 -12.53
CA ALA A 126 -3.86 15.57 -11.37
C ALA A 126 -2.32 15.48 -11.32
N ALA A 127 -1.74 14.39 -11.81
CA ALA A 127 -0.28 14.19 -11.83
C ALA A 127 0.44 15.15 -12.78
N ALA A 128 -0.19 15.50 -13.92
CA ALA A 128 0.46 16.27 -14.99
C ALA A 128 0.92 17.68 -14.56
N GLY A 129 0.30 18.26 -13.53
CA GLY A 129 0.66 19.58 -12.98
C GLY A 129 1.37 19.52 -11.63
N LEU A 130 1.73 18.33 -11.15
CA LEU A 130 2.30 18.17 -9.82
C LEU A 130 3.81 18.36 -9.85
N ASP A 131 4.29 19.26 -9.00
CA ASP A 131 5.72 19.48 -8.79
C ASP A 131 6.40 18.20 -8.23
N PRO A 132 7.49 17.71 -8.86
CA PRO A 132 8.16 16.48 -8.45
C PRO A 132 8.67 16.49 -7.00
N ASP A 133 9.16 17.63 -6.50
CA ASP A 133 9.66 17.74 -5.13
C ASP A 133 8.51 17.65 -4.11
N ARG A 134 7.38 18.30 -4.40
CA ARG A 134 6.14 18.12 -3.61
C ARG A 134 5.63 16.69 -3.66
N ALA A 135 5.67 16.03 -4.82
CA ALA A 135 5.28 14.63 -4.95
C ALA A 135 6.17 13.72 -4.08
N ARG A 136 7.48 13.95 -4.11
CA ARG A 136 8.48 13.21 -3.33
C ARG A 136 8.26 13.39 -1.82
N ALA A 137 8.08 14.63 -1.39
CA ALA A 137 7.76 14.95 0.01
C ALA A 137 6.45 14.30 0.47
N ALA A 138 5.41 14.28 -0.37
CA ALA A 138 4.13 13.66 -0.05
C ALA A 138 4.22 12.13 0.10
N LEU A 139 5.15 11.48 -0.60
CA LEU A 139 5.41 10.04 -0.48
C LEU A 139 6.44 9.69 0.62
N GLY A 140 7.10 10.69 1.22
CA GLY A 140 8.17 10.48 2.21
C GLY A 140 9.44 9.86 1.62
N LEU A 141 9.71 10.14 0.34
CA LEU A 141 10.89 9.66 -0.39
C LEU A 141 12.04 10.67 -0.37
#